data_AF-A0A830GUX5-F1
#
_entry.id   AF-A0A830GUX5-F1
#
_cell.length_a   1.000
_cell.length_b   1.000
_cell.length_c   1.000
_cell.angle_alpha   90.00
_cell.angle_beta   90.00
_cell.angle_gamma   90.00
#
_symmetry.space_group_name_H-M   'P 1'
#
loop_
_entity.id
_entity.type
_entity.pdbx_description
1 polymer ?
#
loop_
_entity_poly.entity_id
_entity_poly.type
_entity_poly.pdbx_seq_one_letter_code
_entity_poly.pdbx_strand_id
1 'polypeptide(L)'
;MAHQLDAPIPKVKAPRLLGDRGAEKLRAGRGFSPSEVKEVGLSINDARLLGIPVDTRRRSSYEWNVKALRDYLSSIKEGTPAKPAVALEIITKESKGKAFRGLTPAGRRSRGLYSVGLLEVHKHKWSKKQKERDARKRHEAVRRKGGN
;
A
#
# COMPACT_ATOMS: atom_id res chain seq x y z
N MET A 1 -22.58 5.87 10.55
CA MET A 1 -21.27 5.54 9.96
C MET A 1 -20.22 5.77 11.03
N ALA A 2 -19.36 4.81 11.32
CA ALA A 2 -18.29 5.03 12.31
C ALA A 2 -17.37 6.14 11.78
N HIS A 3 -17.25 7.24 12.52
CA HIS A 3 -16.33 8.31 12.17
C HIS A 3 -14.90 7.80 12.39
N GLN A 4 -14.07 7.81 11.34
CA GLN A 4 -12.66 7.45 11.47
C GLN A 4 -11.94 8.48 12.34
N LEU A 5 -11.08 8.02 13.25
CA LEU A 5 -10.22 8.90 14.02
C LEU A 5 -8.93 9.20 13.28
N ASP A 6 -8.69 10.49 13.07
CA ASP A 6 -7.40 10.98 12.56
C ASP A 6 -6.33 10.94 13.66
N ALA A 7 -5.09 10.62 13.26
CA ALA A 7 -3.97 10.57 14.18
C ALA A 7 -3.65 11.97 14.76
N PRO A 8 -3.25 12.05 16.04
CA PRO A 8 -2.90 13.33 16.66
C PRO A 8 -1.68 13.98 16.00
N ILE A 9 -1.68 15.32 15.93
CA ILE A 9 -0.53 16.09 15.43
C ILE A 9 0.46 16.29 16.59
N PRO A 10 1.75 15.92 16.42
CA PRO A 10 2.76 16.11 17.46
C PRO A 10 3.08 17.59 17.67
N LYS A 11 3.19 18.03 18.92
CA LYS A 11 3.63 19.39 19.27
C LYS A 11 5.14 19.37 19.56
N VAL A 12 5.86 20.34 18.98
CA VAL A 12 7.32 20.46 19.08
C VAL A 12 7.67 21.89 19.46
N LYS A 13 8.76 22.08 20.20
CA LYS A 13 9.31 23.43 20.41
C LYS A 13 9.69 24.07 19.07
N ALA A 14 9.27 25.32 18.88
CA ALA A 14 9.71 26.13 17.76
C ALA A 14 11.20 26.51 17.96
N PRO A 15 11.97 26.68 16.88
CA PRO A 15 13.30 27.25 16.99
C PRO A 15 13.20 28.64 17.63
N ARG A 16 14.11 28.96 18.56
CA ARG A 16 14.15 30.28 19.18
C ARG A 16 14.65 31.29 18.16
N LEU A 17 13.86 32.32 17.87
CA LEU A 17 14.27 33.45 17.06
C LEU A 17 14.73 34.60 17.97
N LEU A 18 15.62 35.45 17.47
CA LEU A 18 16.15 36.59 18.25
C LEU A 18 15.03 37.54 18.73
N GLY A 19 13.96 37.68 17.96
CA GLY A 19 12.80 38.53 18.29
C GLY A 19 11.82 37.95 19.32
N ASP A 20 11.95 36.68 19.71
CA ASP A 20 10.96 36.02 20.58
C ASP A 20 11.07 36.41 22.06
N ARG A 21 12.06 37.24 22.43
CA ARG A 21 12.32 37.67 23.83
C ARG A 21 12.36 36.52 24.83
N GLY A 22 12.85 35.35 24.40
CA GLY A 22 12.98 34.16 25.24
C GLY A 22 11.71 33.30 25.38
N ALA A 23 10.61 33.62 24.69
CA ALA A 23 9.39 32.82 24.76
C ALA A 23 9.55 31.45 24.07
N GLU A 24 9.22 30.37 24.78
CA GLU A 24 9.15 29.03 24.19
C GLU A 24 7.81 28.82 23.49
N LYS A 25 7.81 28.91 22.16
CA LYS A 25 6.63 28.65 21.34
C LYS A 25 6.55 27.18 20.96
N LEU A 26 5.34 26.63 20.86
CA LEU A 26 5.09 25.30 20.32
C LEU A 26 4.57 25.42 18.89
N ARG A 27 4.95 24.46 18.05
CA ARG A 27 4.48 24.33 16.66
C ARG A 27 4.05 22.89 16.37
N ALA A 28 3.26 22.71 15.32
CA ALA A 28 3.00 21.39 14.76
C ALA A 28 4.29 20.79 14.17
N GLY A 29 4.61 19.57 14.58
CA GLY A 29 5.69 18.77 14.02
C GLY A 29 5.25 18.01 12.77
N ARG A 30 6.23 17.52 12.00
CA ARG A 30 5.98 16.66 10.83
C ARG A 30 5.45 15.27 11.21
N GLY A 31 5.92 14.72 12.34
CA GLY A 31 5.58 13.39 12.83
C GLY A 31 6.18 13.17 14.24
N PHE A 32 5.77 12.09 14.90
CA PHE A 32 6.30 11.67 16.19
C PHE A 32 7.72 11.14 16.04
N SER A 33 8.55 11.34 17.06
CA SER A 33 9.90 10.80 17.11
C SER A 33 9.88 9.29 17.34
N PRO A 34 10.94 8.56 16.94
CA PRO A 34 11.07 7.13 17.24
C PRO A 34 11.03 6.83 18.74
N SER A 35 11.55 7.73 19.57
CA SER A 35 11.57 7.57 21.03
C SER A 35 10.15 7.60 21.61
N GLU A 36 9.34 8.59 21.23
CA GLU A 36 7.94 8.69 21.70
C GLU A 36 7.10 7.48 21.25
N VAL A 37 7.29 7.02 20.01
CA VAL A 37 6.58 5.84 19.49
C VAL A 37 6.99 4.57 20.24
N LYS A 38 8.28 4.43 20.55
CA LYS A 38 8.82 3.29 21.29
C LYS A 38 8.37 3.28 22.75
N GLU A 39 8.26 4.45 23.40
CA GLU A 39 7.74 4.57 24.77
C GLU A 39 6.28 4.12 24.90
N VAL A 40 5.50 4.23 23.83
CA VAL A 40 4.11 3.76 23.77
C VAL A 40 4.04 2.27 23.40
N GLY A 41 5.18 1.64 23.11
CA GLY A 41 5.28 0.20 22.81
C GLY A 41 4.99 -0.15 21.35
N LEU A 42 5.03 0.81 20.43
CA LEU A 42 4.85 0.56 19.00
C LEU A 42 6.19 0.48 18.27
N SER A 43 6.24 -0.31 17.19
CA SER A 43 7.30 -0.20 16.20
C SER A 43 7.00 0.95 15.22
N ILE A 44 8.04 1.42 14.51
CA ILE A 44 7.89 2.45 13.48
C ILE A 44 6.92 2.00 12.38
N ASN A 45 6.96 0.72 12.02
CA ASN A 45 6.11 0.17 10.97
C ASN A 45 4.66 0.05 11.44
N ASP A 46 4.44 -0.40 12.69
CA ASP A 46 3.10 -0.52 13.25
C ASP A 46 2.44 0.85 13.41
N ALA A 47 3.20 1.84 13.87
CA ALA A 47 2.72 3.22 13.95
C ALA A 47 2.31 3.76 12.57
N ARG A 48 3.11 3.51 11.53
CA ARG A 48 2.77 3.89 10.15
C ARG A 48 1.53 3.15 9.66
N LEU A 49 1.40 1.85 9.95
CA LEU A 49 0.23 1.07 9.56
C LEU A 49 -1.05 1.64 10.18
N LEU A 50 -0.97 2.06 11.44
CA LEU A 50 -2.07 2.69 12.19
C LEU A 50 -2.39 4.13 11.77
N GLY A 51 -1.65 4.72 10.81
CA GLY A 51 -1.91 6.10 10.38
C GLY A 51 -1.13 7.17 11.13
N ILE A 52 -0.25 6.79 12.07
CA ILE A 52 0.51 7.72 12.89
C ILE A 52 1.73 8.23 12.10
N PRO A 53 1.89 9.54 11.90
CA PRO A 53 3.04 10.08 11.18
C PRO A 53 4.29 9.97 12.04
N VAL A 54 5.34 9.31 11.54
CA VAL A 54 6.63 9.13 12.25
C VAL A 54 7.76 9.86 11.52
N ASP A 55 8.46 10.76 12.22
CA ASP A 55 9.64 11.47 11.73
C ASP A 55 10.92 10.85 12.32
N THR A 56 11.51 9.91 11.58
CA THR A 56 12.69 9.14 12.00
C THR A 56 13.95 9.97 12.23
N ARG A 57 13.97 11.23 11.78
CA ARG A 57 15.09 12.15 11.95
C ARG A 57 15.08 12.87 13.30
N ARG A 58 13.92 12.95 13.97
CA ARG A 58 13.78 13.66 15.24
C ARG A 58 14.23 12.76 16.40
N ARG A 59 15.11 13.26 17.27
CA ARG A 59 15.60 12.53 18.46
C ARG A 59 14.94 12.97 19.77
N SER A 60 14.32 14.15 19.81
CA SER A 60 13.67 14.69 21.01
C SER A 60 12.37 13.96 21.32
N SER A 61 12.17 13.58 22.58
CA SER A 61 10.90 13.11 23.13
C SER A 61 10.24 14.19 23.98
N TYR A 62 8.90 14.24 23.95
CA TYR A 62 8.11 15.13 24.78
C TYR A 62 6.94 14.38 25.42
N GLU A 63 6.78 14.54 26.73
CA GLU A 63 5.75 13.85 27.51
C GLU A 63 4.32 14.10 27.00
N TRP A 64 4.02 15.34 26.58
CA TRP A 64 2.70 15.69 26.05
C TRP A 64 2.35 14.95 24.75
N ASN A 65 3.36 14.57 23.94
CA ASN A 65 3.15 13.80 22.73
C ASN A 65 2.90 12.32 23.07
N VAL A 66 3.62 11.78 24.06
CA VAL A 66 3.46 10.41 24.56
C VAL A 66 2.06 10.24 25.14
N LYS A 67 1.60 11.19 25.95
CA LYS A 67 0.23 11.22 26.47
C LYS A 67 -0.80 11.23 25.34
N ALA A 68 -0.64 12.11 24.35
CA ALA A 68 -1.56 12.16 23.21
C ALA A 68 -1.62 10.84 22.42
N LEU A 69 -0.49 10.14 22.26
CA LEU A 69 -0.45 8.82 21.63
C LEU A 69 -1.17 7.75 22.48
N ARG A 70 -0.99 7.77 23.80
CA ARG A 70 -1.69 6.84 24.70
C ARG A 70 -3.20 7.05 24.64
N ASP A 71 -3.64 8.30 24.69
CA ASP A 71 -5.06 8.66 24.61
C ASP A 71 -5.66 8.20 23.27
N TYR A 72 -4.96 8.42 22.15
CA TYR A 72 -5.37 7.96 20.83
C TYR A 72 -5.51 6.43 20.75
N LEU A 73 -4.55 5.68 21.30
CA LEU A 73 -4.61 4.22 21.32
C LEU A 73 -5.73 3.68 22.22
N SER A 74 -6.03 4.36 23.33
CA SER A 74 -7.19 4.03 24.17
C SER A 74 -8.48 4.19 23.39
N SER A 75 -8.67 5.30 22.66
CA SER A 75 -9.84 5.50 21.81
C SER A 75 -9.98 4.44 20.73
N ILE A 76 -8.87 3.99 20.12
CA ILE A 76 -8.89 2.90 19.13
C ILE A 76 -9.35 1.58 19.77
N LYS A 77 -8.85 1.26 20.97
CA LYS A 77 -9.24 0.06 21.72
C LYS A 77 -10.72 0.03 22.06
N GLU A 78 -11.32 1.20 22.33
CA GLU A 78 -12.76 1.36 22.59
C GLU A 78 -13.65 1.12 21.35
N GLY A 79 -13.04 0.89 20.17
CA GLY A 79 -13.75 0.45 18.97
C GLY A 79 -13.88 1.52 17.89
N THR A 80 -13.24 2.67 18.06
CA THR A 80 -13.17 3.66 16.97
C THR A 80 -12.07 3.28 15.97
N PRO A 81 -12.40 3.08 14.68
CA PRO A 81 -11.40 2.66 13.71
C PRO A 81 -10.42 3.80 13.41
N ALA A 82 -9.12 3.53 13.55
CA ALA A 82 -8.05 4.42 13.10
C ALA A 82 -8.09 4.55 11.57
N LYS A 83 -7.78 5.74 11.05
CA LYS A 83 -7.57 5.93 9.62
C LYS A 83 -6.16 5.45 9.25
N PRO A 84 -5.99 4.36 8.49
CA PRO A 84 -4.66 3.84 8.16
C PRO A 84 -3.90 4.78 7.22
N ALA A 85 -2.57 4.81 7.31
CA ALA A 85 -1.74 5.63 6.42
C ALA A 85 -1.74 5.11 4.98
N VAL A 86 -1.93 3.80 4.81
CA VAL A 86 -2.08 3.15 3.52
C VAL A 86 -3.57 3.01 3.25
N ALA A 87 -4.00 3.26 2.01
CA ALA A 87 -5.37 3.00 1.62
C ALA A 87 -5.72 1.53 1.89
N LEU A 88 -6.83 1.28 2.59
CA LEU A 88 -7.41 -0.06 2.74
C LEU A 88 -7.75 -0.67 1.38
N GLU A 89 -8.03 0.18 0.39
CA GLU A 89 -8.35 -0.20 -0.97
C GLU A 89 -7.14 -0.04 -1.88
N ILE A 90 -6.72 -1.14 -2.52
CA ILE A 90 -5.75 -1.11 -3.59
C ILE A 90 -6.47 -0.57 -4.84
N ILE A 91 -6.40 0.74 -5.06
CA ILE A 91 -6.91 1.34 -6.30
C ILE A 91 -5.98 0.91 -7.44
N THR A 92 -6.36 -0.15 -8.15
CA THR A 92 -5.70 -0.46 -9.42
C THR A 92 -6.00 0.67 -10.40
N LYS A 93 -4.96 1.31 -10.96
CA LYS A 93 -5.16 2.33 -11.99
C LYS A 93 -6.04 1.78 -13.11
N GLU A 94 -7.15 2.45 -13.39
CA GLU A 94 -7.99 2.15 -14.54
C GLU A 94 -7.14 2.19 -15.82
N SER A 95 -7.37 1.27 -16.74
CA SER A 95 -6.61 1.20 -17.98
C SER A 95 -7.00 2.34 -18.93
N LYS A 96 -6.51 3.56 -18.69
CA LYS A 96 -6.80 4.74 -19.51
C LYS A 96 -5.84 4.81 -20.70
N GLY A 97 -6.34 4.50 -21.90
CA GLY A 97 -5.59 4.59 -23.19
C GLY A 97 -6.29 3.92 -24.39
N LYS A 98 -6.02 4.44 -25.60
CA LYS A 98 -6.70 4.21 -26.91
C LYS A 98 -7.37 2.82 -27.05
N ALA A 99 -8.67 2.73 -26.78
CA ALA A 99 -9.53 1.55 -26.86
C ALA A 99 -8.90 0.22 -26.35
N PHE A 100 -8.87 0.04 -25.03
CA PHE A 100 -8.47 -1.21 -24.36
C PHE A 100 -7.10 -1.77 -24.85
N ARG A 101 -6.10 -0.93 -25.13
CA ARG A 101 -4.77 -1.35 -25.63
C ARG A 101 -4.84 -2.17 -26.95
N GLY A 102 -5.85 -1.93 -27.79
CA GLY A 102 -6.10 -2.72 -28.99
C GLY A 102 -6.69 -4.11 -28.72
N LEU A 103 -7.28 -4.32 -27.54
CA LEU A 103 -8.06 -5.53 -27.23
C LEU A 103 -9.48 -5.47 -27.81
N THR A 104 -9.88 -4.36 -28.43
CA THR A 104 -11.09 -4.32 -29.24
C THR A 104 -10.99 -5.32 -30.40
N PRO A 105 -12.12 -5.81 -30.94
CA PRO A 105 -12.10 -6.71 -32.09
C PRO A 105 -11.33 -6.15 -33.30
N ALA A 106 -11.37 -4.83 -33.54
CA ALA A 106 -10.58 -4.19 -34.61
C ALA A 106 -9.07 -4.20 -34.31
N GLY A 107 -8.66 -3.91 -33.06
CA GLY A 107 -7.26 -3.93 -32.64
C GLY A 107 -6.65 -5.34 -32.60
N ARG A 108 -7.44 -6.35 -32.24
CA ARG A 108 -7.00 -7.76 -32.32
C ARG A 108 -6.81 -8.22 -33.76
N ARG A 109 -7.67 -7.75 -34.69
CA ARG A 109 -7.53 -7.98 -36.13
C ARG A 109 -6.26 -7.32 -36.69
N SER A 110 -6.04 -6.03 -36.41
CA SER A 110 -4.87 -5.32 -36.94
C SER A 110 -3.53 -5.88 -36.46
N ARG A 111 -3.51 -6.48 -35.27
CA ARG A 111 -2.33 -7.17 -34.72
C ARG A 111 -2.14 -8.60 -35.22
N GLY A 112 -3.01 -9.10 -36.11
CA GLY A 112 -2.96 -10.47 -36.61
C GLY A 112 -3.32 -11.55 -35.60
N LEU A 113 -3.83 -11.19 -34.41
CA LEU A 113 -4.11 -12.17 -33.35
C LEU A 113 -5.19 -13.17 -33.77
N TYR A 114 -6.18 -12.72 -34.54
CA TYR A 114 -7.18 -13.62 -35.11
C TYR A 114 -6.65 -14.46 -36.27
N SER A 115 -5.77 -13.93 -37.13
CA SER A 115 -5.23 -14.69 -38.27
C SER A 115 -4.24 -15.77 -37.83
N VAL A 116 -3.48 -15.52 -36.77
CA VAL A 116 -2.54 -16.49 -36.19
C VAL A 116 -3.28 -17.53 -35.32
N GLY A 117 -4.62 -17.45 -35.20
CA GLY A 117 -5.43 -18.33 -34.35
C GLY A 117 -5.18 -18.14 -32.84
N LEU A 118 -4.42 -17.10 -32.46
CA LEU A 118 -4.10 -16.73 -31.09
C LEU A 118 -5.21 -15.83 -30.54
N LEU A 119 -6.36 -16.46 -30.29
CA LEU A 119 -7.52 -15.79 -29.68
C LEU A 119 -7.23 -15.24 -28.26
N GLU A 120 -6.23 -15.76 -27.53
CA GLU A 120 -6.01 -15.39 -26.13
C GLU A 120 -4.55 -15.32 -25.65
N VAL A 121 -4.36 -14.40 -24.69
CA VAL A 121 -3.27 -14.27 -23.72
C VAL A 121 -2.82 -15.61 -23.13
N HIS A 122 -1.53 -15.71 -22.75
CA HIS A 122 -0.87 -16.83 -22.06
C HIS A 122 -1.75 -17.60 -21.05
N LYS A 123 -2.68 -16.90 -20.39
CA LYS A 123 -3.67 -17.44 -19.43
C LYS A 123 -4.55 -18.55 -20.03
N HIS A 124 -4.99 -18.45 -21.28
CA HIS A 124 -5.78 -19.48 -21.95
C HIS A 124 -4.97 -20.73 -22.26
N LYS A 125 -3.75 -20.52 -22.78
CA LYS A 125 -2.81 -21.60 -23.09
C LYS A 125 -2.51 -22.40 -21.83
N TRP A 126 -2.29 -21.72 -20.70
CA TRP A 126 -2.08 -22.37 -19.42
C TRP A 126 -3.34 -23.07 -18.89
N SER A 127 -4.52 -22.44 -18.98
CA SER A 127 -5.79 -23.05 -18.55
C SER A 127 -6.17 -24.30 -19.37
N LYS A 128 -6.02 -24.24 -20.69
CA LYS A 128 -6.21 -25.38 -21.59
C LYS A 128 -5.23 -26.50 -21.26
N LYS A 129 -3.95 -26.18 -21.05
CA LYS A 129 -2.92 -27.20 -20.75
C LYS A 129 -3.06 -27.80 -19.35
N GLN A 130 -3.62 -27.06 -18.38
CA GLN A 130 -4.04 -27.62 -17.09
C GLN A 130 -5.20 -28.61 -17.27
N LYS A 131 -6.28 -28.21 -17.97
CA LYS A 131 -7.41 -29.12 -18.27
C LYS A 131 -6.99 -30.40 -18.98
N GLU A 132 -6.00 -30.34 -19.87
CA GLU A 132 -5.46 -31.52 -20.56
C GLU A 132 -4.64 -32.43 -19.63
N ARG A 133 -3.90 -31.87 -18.67
CA ARG A 133 -3.20 -32.63 -17.61
C ARG A 133 -4.20 -33.27 -16.64
N ASP A 134 -5.20 -32.52 -16.19
CA ASP A 134 -6.26 -33.00 -15.30
C ASP A 134 -7.05 -34.14 -15.96
N ALA A 135 -7.36 -33.99 -17.25
CA ALA A 135 -8.01 -35.04 -18.05
C ALA A 135 -7.06 -36.17 -18.48
N ARG A 136 -5.79 -36.16 -18.05
CA ARG A 136 -4.72 -37.12 -18.42
C ARG A 136 -4.65 -37.42 -19.93
N LYS A 137 -4.96 -36.42 -20.76
CA LYS A 137 -4.79 -36.55 -22.20
C LYS A 137 -3.29 -36.69 -22.45
N ARG A 138 -2.89 -37.78 -23.12
CA ARG A 138 -1.46 -38.04 -23.38
C ARG A 138 -0.86 -36.82 -24.08
N HIS A 139 0.26 -36.34 -23.55
CA HIS A 139 0.98 -35.18 -24.09
C HIS A 139 1.23 -35.35 -25.60
N GLU A 140 0.89 -34.33 -26.40
CA GLU A 140 1.15 -34.26 -27.86
C GLU A 140 2.64 -34.32 -28.24
N ALA A 141 3.55 -34.31 -27.27
CA ALA A 141 4.96 -34.55 -27.54
C ALA A 141 5.19 -36.07 -27.73
N VAL A 142 4.77 -36.58 -28.88
CA VAL A 142 5.38 -37.79 -29.45
C VAL A 142 6.83 -37.42 -29.75
N ARG A 143 7.78 -37.75 -28.86
CA ARG A 143 9.17 -37.91 -29.28
C ARG A 143 9.17 -39.10 -30.23
N ARG A 144 9.26 -38.84 -31.54
CA ARG A 144 9.69 -39.86 -32.50
C ARG A 144 11.08 -40.32 -32.02
N LYS A 145 11.16 -41.52 -31.44
CA LYS A 145 12.42 -42.25 -31.35
C LYS A 145 12.69 -42.73 -32.77
N GLY A 146 13.68 -42.16 -33.44
CA GLY A 146 14.01 -42.53 -34.83
C GLY A 146 14.74 -41.42 -35.57
N GLY A 147 16.00 -41.21 -35.24
CA GLY A 147 17.02 -40.75 -36.16
C GLY A 147 18.13 -41.79 -36.13
N ASN A 148 18.54 -42.28 -37.30
CA ASN A 148 19.77 -43.06 -37.47
C ASN A 148 20.99 -42.17 -37.19
#